data_AF-A0A8B6EN16-F1
#
_entry.id   AF-A0A8B6EN16-F1
#
_cell.length_a   1.000
_cell.length_b   1.000
_cell.length_c   1.000
_cell.angle_alpha   90.00
_cell.angle_beta   90.00
_cell.angle_gamma   90.00
#
_symmetry.space_group_name_H-M   'P 1'
#
loop_
_entity.id
_entity.type
_entity.pdbx_description
1 polymer ?
#
loop_
_entity_poly.entity_id
_entity_poly.type
_entity_poly.pdbx_seq_one_letter_code
_entity_poly.pdbx_strand_id
1 'polypeptide(L)'
;MSIEEKFLESLRSKFESGKKRSIYPRVKYHDLLAKIKLLESSERKLTKDYYNLRRYDIFNIGGFERLITKVSENDEGNFKIYVFLEELYGILEKAHKETGHGGRDRMIKQLNNGYANISRDAIELFLSLCENCNMKKKHIGKGVVVKPILSKDFNSRGQVDLMDFQSNPDGNYKFIMVFQDHLTKFCNIKALTSKCASEVAFNLIDIFTILVRPIYCKVTMVGNSQLWSYPS
;
A
#
# COMPACT_ATOMS: atom_id res chain seq x y z
N MET A 1 21.81 -9.52 0.75
CA MET A 1 20.73 -10.27 0.07
C MET A 1 20.02 -9.35 -0.91
N SER A 2 20.22 -9.61 -2.21
CA SER A 2 19.59 -8.91 -3.34
C SER A 2 18.06 -8.98 -3.28
N ILE A 3 17.37 -8.04 -3.95
CA ILE A 3 15.91 -8.07 -4.11
C ILE A 3 15.47 -9.35 -4.84
N GLU A 4 16.25 -9.78 -5.83
CA GLU A 4 16.03 -11.03 -6.56
C GLU A 4 16.14 -12.24 -5.63
N GLU A 5 17.20 -12.31 -4.82
CA GLU A 5 17.38 -13.40 -3.84
C GLU A 5 16.21 -13.47 -2.85
N LYS A 6 15.78 -12.31 -2.32
CA LYS A 6 14.60 -12.21 -1.43
C LYS A 6 13.34 -12.74 -2.10
N PHE A 7 13.14 -12.41 -3.37
CA PHE A 7 11.99 -12.84 -4.15
C PHE A 7 12.00 -14.36 -4.37
N LEU A 8 13.14 -14.92 -4.79
CA LEU A 8 13.31 -16.35 -5.05
C LEU A 8 13.10 -17.16 -3.76
N GLU A 9 13.69 -16.74 -2.65
CA GLU A 9 13.55 -17.40 -1.34
C GLU A 9 12.09 -17.42 -0.86
N SER A 10 11.40 -16.29 -1.03
CA SER A 10 9.97 -16.17 -0.70
C SER A 10 9.07 -17.08 -1.55
N LEU A 11 9.48 -17.42 -2.77
CA LEU A 11 8.77 -18.37 -3.61
C LEU A 11 9.15 -19.83 -3.32
N ARG A 12 10.43 -20.12 -2.99
CA ARG A 12 10.87 -21.46 -2.56
C ARG A 12 10.12 -21.92 -1.32
N SER A 13 10.06 -21.09 -0.28
CA SER A 13 9.29 -21.39 0.95
C SER A 13 7.79 -21.64 0.68
N LYS A 14 7.18 -20.91 -0.26
CA LYS A 14 5.78 -21.12 -0.69
C LYS A 14 5.60 -22.42 -1.49
N PHE A 15 6.61 -22.86 -2.21
CA PHE A 15 6.60 -24.14 -2.91
C PHE A 15 6.74 -25.32 -1.93
N GLU A 16 7.72 -25.25 -1.02
CA GLU A 16 7.99 -26.28 -0.01
C GLU A 16 6.82 -26.49 0.96
N SER A 17 6.14 -25.41 1.34
CA SER A 17 4.90 -25.49 2.14
C SER A 17 3.71 -26.11 1.38
N GLY A 18 3.88 -26.55 0.13
CA GLY A 18 2.85 -27.18 -0.69
C GLY A 18 1.76 -26.23 -1.19
N LYS A 19 1.83 -24.94 -0.82
CA LYS A 19 0.80 -23.93 -1.10
C LYS A 19 0.70 -23.58 -2.59
N LYS A 20 1.76 -23.79 -3.37
CA LYS A 20 1.80 -23.39 -4.79
C LYS A 20 2.47 -24.45 -5.68
N ARG A 21 1.64 -25.14 -6.48
CA ARG A 21 2.09 -26.13 -7.48
C ARG A 21 2.51 -25.54 -8.82
N SER A 22 2.24 -24.26 -9.07
CA SER A 22 2.56 -23.57 -10.32
C SER A 22 4.02 -23.10 -10.41
N ILE A 23 4.79 -23.24 -9.33
CA ILE A 23 6.21 -22.88 -9.27
C ILE A 23 7.05 -24.12 -9.65
N TYR A 24 8.02 -23.90 -10.52
CA TYR A 24 8.85 -24.94 -11.12
C TYR A 24 10.30 -24.63 -10.76
N PRO A 25 10.83 -25.24 -9.68
CA PRO A 25 12.27 -25.24 -9.45
C PRO A 25 12.99 -25.82 -10.66
N ARG A 26 14.22 -25.36 -10.93
CA ARG A 26 15.02 -25.80 -12.08
C ARG A 26 15.08 -27.32 -12.24
N VAL A 27 15.32 -28.05 -11.15
CA VAL A 27 15.38 -29.53 -11.15
C VAL A 27 14.06 -30.12 -11.66
N LYS A 28 12.94 -29.73 -11.04
CA LYS A 28 11.59 -30.19 -11.44
C LYS A 28 11.24 -29.84 -12.89
N TYR A 29 11.69 -28.68 -13.38
CA TYR A 29 11.47 -28.27 -14.76
C TYR A 29 12.20 -29.18 -15.75
N HIS A 30 13.48 -29.46 -15.50
CA HIS A 30 14.27 -30.36 -16.35
C HIS A 30 13.81 -31.82 -16.26
N ASP A 31 13.38 -32.28 -15.09
CA ASP A 31 12.79 -33.62 -14.93
C ASP A 31 11.53 -33.78 -15.79
N LEU A 32 10.68 -32.75 -15.85
CA LEU A 32 9.50 -32.74 -16.71
C LEU A 32 9.86 -32.74 -18.19
N LEU A 33 10.85 -31.95 -18.61
CA LEU A 33 11.37 -31.98 -19.98
C LEU A 33 11.85 -33.38 -20.38
N ALA A 34 12.72 -33.98 -19.56
CA ALA A 34 13.24 -35.32 -19.81
C ALA A 34 12.10 -36.35 -19.86
N LYS A 35 11.12 -36.24 -18.95
CA LYS A 35 9.96 -37.13 -18.93
C LYS A 35 9.12 -37.01 -20.19
N ILE A 36 8.86 -35.80 -20.69
CA ILE A 36 8.03 -35.61 -21.89
C ILE A 36 8.74 -36.17 -23.13
N LYS A 37 10.05 -35.93 -23.29
CA LYS A 37 10.84 -36.54 -24.37
C LYS A 37 10.76 -38.06 -24.38
N LEU A 38 10.93 -38.68 -23.21
CA LEU A 38 10.84 -40.13 -23.07
C LEU A 38 9.44 -40.64 -23.47
N LEU A 39 8.39 -39.91 -23.09
CA LEU A 39 7.00 -40.26 -23.42
C LEU A 39 6.65 -40.06 -24.89
N GLU A 40 7.29 -39.12 -25.58
CA GLU A 40 7.17 -38.95 -27.03
C GLU A 40 7.82 -40.10 -27.78
N SER A 41 8.98 -40.59 -27.30
CA SER A 41 9.67 -41.75 -27.90
C SER A 41 9.09 -43.12 -27.52
N SER A 42 8.27 -43.21 -26.47
CA SER A 42 7.77 -44.49 -25.96
C SER A 42 6.47 -44.95 -26.64
N GLU A 43 6.44 -46.20 -27.06
CA GLU A 43 5.23 -46.87 -27.57
C GLU A 43 4.26 -47.28 -26.46
N ARG A 44 4.75 -47.48 -25.23
CA ARG A 44 3.94 -47.87 -24.05
C ARG A 44 3.73 -46.65 -23.15
N LYS A 45 2.47 -46.21 -23.00
CA LYS A 45 2.08 -45.03 -22.22
C LYS A 45 1.14 -45.44 -21.10
N LEU A 46 1.44 -45.08 -19.85
CA LEU A 46 0.51 -45.30 -18.74
C LEU A 46 -0.59 -44.23 -18.74
N THR A 47 -1.73 -44.52 -18.11
CA THR A 47 -2.86 -43.58 -17.98
C THR A 47 -2.46 -42.22 -17.39
N LYS A 48 -1.47 -42.20 -16.47
CA LYS A 48 -0.93 -40.96 -15.86
C LYS A 48 -0.09 -40.12 -16.84
N ASP A 49 0.43 -40.73 -17.89
CA ASP A 49 1.32 -40.06 -18.85
C ASP A 49 0.53 -39.24 -19.88
N TYR A 50 -0.70 -39.66 -20.18
CA TYR A 50 -1.62 -38.90 -21.03
C TYR A 50 -1.94 -37.51 -20.48
N TYR A 51 -1.93 -37.32 -19.15
CA TYR A 51 -2.11 -35.99 -18.55
C TYR A 51 -0.99 -35.03 -18.97
N ASN A 52 0.27 -35.49 -18.93
CA ASN A 52 1.42 -34.66 -19.31
C ASN A 52 1.42 -34.39 -20.81
N LEU A 53 1.16 -35.43 -21.63
CA LEU A 53 1.12 -35.32 -23.08
C LEU A 53 -0.03 -34.46 -23.61
N ARG A 54 -1.09 -34.23 -22.81
CA ARG A 54 -2.17 -33.30 -23.16
C ARG A 54 -1.83 -31.85 -22.79
N ARG A 55 -0.98 -31.65 -21.78
CA ARG A 55 -0.71 -30.35 -21.18
C ARG A 55 0.55 -29.68 -21.72
N TYR A 56 1.58 -30.48 -21.97
CA TYR A 56 2.90 -30.00 -22.33
C TYR A 56 3.29 -30.48 -23.72
N ASP A 57 4.13 -29.67 -24.34
CA ASP A 57 4.85 -29.95 -25.58
C ASP A 57 6.24 -29.30 -25.48
N ILE A 58 7.19 -29.69 -26.32
CA ILE A 58 8.57 -29.20 -26.30
C ILE A 58 8.82 -28.38 -27.57
N PHE A 59 9.30 -27.15 -27.38
CA PHE A 59 9.66 -26.28 -28.48
C PHE A 59 11.09 -25.78 -28.34
N ASN A 60 11.82 -25.72 -29.45
CA ASN A 60 13.20 -25.27 -29.47
C ASN A 60 13.26 -23.78 -29.82
N ILE A 61 13.73 -22.96 -28.88
CA ILE A 61 13.92 -21.52 -29.07
C ILE A 61 15.40 -21.22 -28.98
N GLY A 62 16.03 -20.89 -30.11
CA GLY A 62 17.44 -20.49 -30.16
C GLY A 62 18.42 -21.57 -29.68
N GLY A 63 18.11 -22.84 -29.92
CA GLY A 63 18.94 -23.98 -29.48
C GLY A 63 18.60 -24.50 -28.09
N PHE A 64 17.68 -23.84 -27.36
CA PHE A 64 17.25 -24.26 -26.03
C PHE A 64 15.85 -24.85 -26.07
N GLU A 65 15.70 -26.02 -25.48
CA GLU A 65 14.41 -26.69 -25.34
C GLU A 65 13.60 -26.06 -24.21
N ARG A 66 12.36 -25.70 -24.51
CA ARG A 66 11.44 -25.08 -23.58
C ARG A 66 10.15 -25.88 -23.52
N LEU A 67 9.63 -26.02 -22.32
CA LEU A 67 8.27 -26.51 -22.08
C LEU A 67 7.26 -25.45 -22.56
N ILE A 68 6.35 -25.85 -23.43
CA ILE A 68 5.24 -25.01 -23.90
C ILE A 68 3.89 -25.69 -23.60
N THR A 69 2.81 -24.92 -23.65
CA THR A 69 1.46 -25.48 -23.68
C THR A 69 1.21 -26.16 -25.01
N LYS A 70 0.56 -27.32 -24.98
CA LYS A 70 0.17 -28.02 -26.20
C LYS A 70 -0.72 -27.14 -27.08
N VAL A 71 -0.33 -26.95 -28.33
CA VAL A 71 -1.09 -26.18 -29.32
C VAL A 71 -2.28 -27.01 -29.80
N SER A 72 -3.47 -26.42 -29.81
CA SER A 72 -4.64 -27.03 -30.46
C SER A 72 -4.65 -26.65 -31.94
N GLU A 73 -5.19 -27.51 -32.80
CA GLU A 73 -5.28 -27.27 -34.26
C GLU A 73 -6.00 -25.95 -34.62
N ASN A 74 -6.78 -25.37 -33.71
CA ASN A 74 -7.51 -24.12 -33.92
C ASN A 74 -6.75 -22.86 -33.50
N ASP A 75 -5.55 -22.98 -32.91
CA ASP A 75 -4.77 -21.88 -32.32
C ASP A 75 -3.33 -21.87 -32.87
N GLU A 76 -3.18 -21.95 -34.20
CA GLU A 76 -1.86 -21.88 -34.86
C GLU A 76 -1.07 -20.65 -34.40
N GLY A 77 -0.01 -20.90 -33.62
CA GLY A 77 0.90 -19.87 -33.13
C GLY A 77 0.64 -19.33 -31.73
N ASN A 78 -0.42 -19.74 -31.02
CA ASN A 78 -0.73 -19.23 -29.68
C ASN A 78 -0.30 -20.22 -28.57
N PHE A 79 1.00 -20.49 -28.47
CA PHE A 79 1.56 -21.28 -27.37
C PHE A 79 2.10 -20.39 -26.25
N LYS A 80 1.99 -20.88 -25.02
CA LYS A 80 2.53 -20.21 -23.84
C LYS A 80 3.72 -20.98 -23.29
N ILE A 81 4.77 -20.26 -22.92
CA ILE A 81 6.01 -20.82 -22.42
C ILE A 81 5.90 -21.04 -20.90
N TYR A 82 6.43 -22.18 -20.43
CA TYR A 82 6.64 -22.43 -19.01
C TYR A 82 8.03 -21.94 -18.59
N VAL A 83 8.06 -21.19 -17.50
CA VAL A 83 9.26 -20.56 -16.95
C VAL A 83 9.67 -21.24 -15.65
N PHE A 84 10.95 -21.49 -15.43
CA PHE A 84 11.44 -21.98 -14.14
C PHE A 84 11.72 -20.82 -13.16
N LEU A 85 11.81 -21.15 -11.88
CA LEU A 85 11.82 -20.16 -10.79
C LEU A 85 12.87 -19.05 -10.95
N GLU A 86 14.09 -19.41 -11.34
CA GLU A 86 15.22 -18.49 -11.47
C GLU A 86 15.06 -17.50 -12.64
N GLU A 87 14.33 -17.85 -13.70
CA GLU A 87 14.03 -16.94 -14.82
C GLU A 87 12.86 -16.00 -14.54
N LEU A 88 12.05 -16.31 -13.52
CA LEU A 88 10.80 -15.59 -13.25
C LEU A 88 11.06 -14.13 -12.90
N TYR A 89 12.09 -13.83 -12.12
CA TYR A 89 12.38 -12.46 -11.68
C TYR A 89 12.68 -11.54 -12.87
N GLY A 90 13.60 -11.95 -13.76
CA GLY A 90 13.97 -11.15 -14.93
C GLY A 90 12.80 -10.89 -15.88
N ILE A 91 11.91 -11.87 -16.06
CA ILE A 91 10.70 -11.71 -16.90
C ILE A 91 9.74 -10.70 -16.27
N LEU A 92 9.50 -10.80 -14.96
CA LEU A 92 8.65 -9.85 -14.24
C LEU A 92 9.25 -8.44 -14.26
N GLU A 93 10.55 -8.32 -14.09
CA GLU A 93 11.26 -7.05 -14.13
C GLU A 93 11.13 -6.38 -15.50
N LYS A 94 11.38 -7.14 -16.58
CA LYS A 94 11.24 -6.65 -17.96
C LYS A 94 9.81 -6.18 -18.24
N ALA A 95 8.82 -7.02 -17.94
CA ALA A 95 7.41 -6.65 -18.14
C ALA A 95 7.00 -5.44 -17.29
N HIS A 96 7.51 -5.33 -16.07
CA HIS A 96 7.24 -4.19 -15.20
C HIS A 96 7.82 -2.89 -15.74
N LYS A 97 9.03 -2.93 -16.32
CA LYS A 97 9.67 -1.79 -16.98
C LYS A 97 8.90 -1.40 -18.26
N GLU A 98 8.55 -2.36 -19.11
CA GLU A 98 7.80 -2.12 -20.36
C GLU A 98 6.39 -1.56 -20.13
N THR A 99 5.71 -1.99 -19.07
CA THR A 99 4.42 -1.39 -18.66
C THR A 99 4.54 -0.02 -18.00
N GLY A 100 5.74 0.52 -17.82
CA GLY A 100 5.96 1.79 -17.13
C GLY A 100 5.60 1.71 -15.64
N HIS A 101 6.12 0.71 -14.93
CA HIS A 101 5.73 0.38 -13.56
C HIS A 101 4.23 0.06 -13.42
N GLY A 102 3.70 -0.70 -14.37
CA GLY A 102 2.30 -1.10 -14.38
C GLY A 102 1.91 -1.89 -13.13
N GLY A 103 0.69 -1.65 -12.65
CA GLY A 103 0.10 -2.43 -11.56
C GLY A 103 -0.20 -3.87 -11.97
N ARG A 104 -0.73 -4.64 -11.00
CA ARG A 104 -1.01 -6.07 -11.11
C ARG A 104 -1.76 -6.46 -12.38
N ASP A 105 -2.90 -5.84 -12.66
CA ASP A 105 -3.75 -6.22 -13.80
C ASP A 105 -3.07 -5.97 -15.14
N ARG A 106 -2.27 -4.90 -15.24
CA ARG A 106 -1.52 -4.57 -16.45
C ARG A 106 -0.42 -5.60 -16.71
N MET A 107 0.31 -5.99 -15.66
CA MET A 107 1.31 -7.06 -15.76
C MET A 107 0.69 -8.41 -16.12
N ILE A 108 -0.45 -8.77 -15.52
CA ILE A 108 -1.17 -10.01 -15.85
C ILE A 108 -1.56 -10.03 -17.34
N LYS A 109 -2.13 -8.93 -17.85
CA LYS A 109 -2.53 -8.85 -19.27
C LYS A 109 -1.34 -9.02 -20.21
N GLN A 110 -0.18 -8.44 -19.87
CA GLN A 110 1.03 -8.58 -20.69
C GLN A 110 1.61 -10.00 -20.62
N LEU A 111 1.71 -10.58 -19.42
CA LEU A 111 2.38 -11.86 -19.22
C LEU A 111 1.52 -13.06 -19.65
N ASN A 112 0.19 -12.96 -19.55
CA ASN A 112 -0.72 -14.04 -19.94
C ASN A 112 -0.67 -14.38 -21.43
N ASN A 113 -0.17 -13.48 -22.28
CA ASN A 113 -0.03 -13.73 -23.71
C ASN A 113 1.14 -14.66 -24.01
N GLY A 114 2.24 -14.59 -23.24
CA GLY A 114 3.46 -15.35 -23.50
C GLY A 114 3.73 -16.52 -22.54
N TYR A 115 3.16 -16.49 -21.33
CA TYR A 115 3.57 -17.40 -20.26
C TYR A 115 2.40 -18.15 -19.61
N ALA A 116 2.64 -19.42 -19.29
CA ALA A 116 1.59 -20.34 -18.80
C ALA A 116 1.52 -20.45 -17.27
N ASN A 117 2.65 -20.29 -16.58
CA ASN A 117 2.77 -20.63 -15.16
C ASN A 117 3.10 -19.45 -14.23
N ILE A 118 2.99 -18.21 -14.74
CA ILE A 118 3.16 -17.02 -13.90
C ILE A 118 1.87 -16.79 -13.11
N SER A 119 1.95 -16.94 -11.79
CA SER A 119 0.80 -16.75 -10.90
C SER A 119 0.63 -15.29 -10.51
N ARG A 120 -0.62 -14.89 -10.23
CA ARG A 120 -0.97 -13.58 -9.67
C ARG A 120 -0.16 -13.26 -8.41
N ASP A 121 0.00 -14.22 -7.52
CA ASP A 121 0.71 -14.03 -6.25
C ASP A 121 2.20 -13.74 -6.46
N ALA A 122 2.81 -14.31 -7.50
CA ALA A 122 4.20 -14.01 -7.84
C ALA A 122 4.35 -12.55 -8.32
N ILE A 123 3.39 -12.07 -9.11
CA ILE A 123 3.34 -10.66 -9.55
C ILE A 123 3.13 -9.73 -8.36
N GLU A 124 2.19 -10.04 -7.46
CA GLU A 124 1.94 -9.24 -6.26
C GLU A 124 3.16 -9.19 -5.33
N LEU A 125 3.82 -10.34 -5.13
CA LEU A 125 5.07 -10.41 -4.37
C LEU A 125 6.15 -9.54 -5.01
N PHE A 126 6.35 -9.63 -6.33
CA PHE A 126 7.31 -8.78 -7.04
C PHE A 126 6.98 -7.28 -6.89
N LEU A 127 5.72 -6.89 -7.08
CA LEU A 127 5.27 -5.51 -6.92
C LEU A 127 5.45 -4.98 -5.49
N SER A 128 5.40 -5.84 -4.48
CA SER A 128 5.66 -5.48 -3.09
C SER A 128 7.14 -5.18 -2.80
N LEU A 129 8.04 -5.71 -3.64
CA LEU A 129 9.49 -5.53 -3.52
C LEU A 129 10.01 -4.37 -4.38
N CYS A 130 9.19 -3.81 -5.27
CA CYS A 130 9.58 -2.71 -6.15
C CYS A 130 9.66 -1.38 -5.38
N GLU A 131 10.87 -0.83 -5.29
CA GLU A 131 11.14 0.41 -4.57
C GLU A 131 10.38 1.61 -5.16
N ASN A 132 10.43 1.79 -6.49
CA ASN A 132 9.74 2.89 -7.19
C ASN A 132 8.23 2.88 -6.94
N CYS A 133 7.61 1.70 -6.93
CA CYS A 133 6.19 1.54 -6.65
C CYS A 133 5.87 1.80 -5.18
N ASN A 134 6.73 1.37 -4.26
CA ASN A 134 6.54 1.57 -2.82
C ASN A 134 6.74 3.03 -2.39
N MET A 135 7.63 3.78 -3.02
CA MET A 135 7.78 5.22 -2.75
C MET A 135 6.50 6.00 -3.07
N LYS A 136 5.83 5.67 -4.17
CA LYS A 136 4.54 6.30 -4.57
C LYS A 136 3.34 5.89 -3.72
N LYS A 137 3.43 4.75 -3.00
CA LYS A 137 2.37 4.27 -2.10
C LYS A 137 2.35 4.96 -0.73
N LYS A 138 3.31 5.85 -0.42
CA LYS A 138 3.36 6.52 0.89
C LYS A 138 2.13 7.42 1.10
N HIS A 139 1.22 6.89 1.93
CA HIS A 139 0.11 7.52 2.66
C HIS A 139 -1.06 8.09 1.86
N ILE A 140 -1.96 7.21 1.39
CA ILE A 140 -3.37 7.44 1.72
C ILE A 140 -3.52 6.98 3.16
N GLY A 141 -3.12 7.84 4.10
CA GLY A 141 -3.52 7.66 5.48
C GLY A 141 -5.04 7.59 5.48
N LYS A 142 -5.63 6.47 5.91
CA LYS A 142 -7.03 6.48 6.32
C LYS A 142 -7.12 7.61 7.33
N GLY A 143 -7.72 8.74 6.92
CA GLY A 143 -7.91 9.87 7.80
C GLY A 143 -8.48 9.31 9.09
N VAL A 144 -7.80 9.55 10.21
CA VAL A 144 -8.39 9.23 11.50
C VAL A 144 -9.63 10.10 11.55
N VAL A 145 -10.80 9.49 11.33
CA VAL A 145 -12.07 10.17 11.54
C VAL A 145 -12.15 10.33 13.05
N VAL A 146 -11.63 11.45 13.54
CA VAL A 146 -11.82 11.87 14.92
C VAL A 146 -13.32 12.11 15.04
N LYS A 147 -14.03 11.23 15.76
CA LYS A 147 -15.44 11.44 16.06
C LYS A 147 -15.58 12.83 16.71
N PRO A 148 -16.51 13.70 16.25
CA PRO A 148 -16.72 14.99 16.88
C PRO A 148 -16.96 14.80 18.38
N ILE A 149 -16.26 15.59 19.21
CA ILE A 149 -16.50 15.59 20.65
C ILE A 149 -17.87 16.23 20.88
N LEU A 150 -18.87 15.40 21.17
CA LEU A 150 -20.22 15.85 21.52
C LEU A 150 -20.24 16.30 22.98
N SER A 151 -20.20 17.61 23.22
CA SER A 151 -20.61 18.20 24.50
C SER A 151 -22.13 18.05 24.64
N LYS A 152 -22.62 17.59 25.79
CA LYS A 152 -24.05 17.40 26.04
C LYS A 152 -24.75 18.67 26.54
N ASP A 153 -24.01 19.55 27.21
CA ASP A 153 -24.55 20.74 27.87
C ASP A 153 -23.83 22.02 27.42
N PHE A 154 -24.54 23.15 27.45
CA PHE A 154 -23.99 24.47 27.19
C PHE A 154 -22.85 24.77 28.16
N ASN A 155 -21.75 25.31 27.65
CA ASN A 155 -20.57 25.68 28.43
C ASN A 155 -19.94 24.50 29.20
N SER A 156 -20.27 23.25 28.85
CA SER A 156 -19.56 22.08 29.40
C SER A 156 -18.14 21.99 28.86
N ARG A 157 -17.91 22.45 27.63
CA ARG A 157 -16.60 22.47 26.97
C ARG A 157 -16.43 23.76 26.17
N GLY A 158 -15.31 24.44 26.37
CA GLY A 158 -14.86 25.56 25.56
C GLY A 158 -13.56 25.24 24.82
N GLN A 159 -13.39 25.81 23.65
CA GLN A 159 -12.11 25.81 22.93
C GLN A 159 -11.61 27.24 22.81
N VAL A 160 -10.36 27.48 23.19
CA VAL A 160 -9.65 28.74 23.02
C VAL A 160 -8.65 28.57 21.90
N ASP A 161 -8.78 29.35 20.85
CA ASP A 161 -7.82 29.40 19.75
C ASP A 161 -7.16 30.77 19.69
N LEU A 162 -5.84 30.81 19.52
CA LEU A 162 -5.10 32.04 19.24
C LEU A 162 -4.71 32.12 17.77
N MET A 163 -5.28 33.11 17.08
CA MET A 163 -4.97 33.41 15.69
C MET A 163 -3.83 34.42 15.61
N ASP A 164 -2.92 34.19 14.66
CA ASP A 164 -1.77 35.05 14.40
C ASP A 164 -2.10 36.09 13.32
N PHE A 165 -1.94 37.36 13.68
CA PHE A 165 -2.16 38.50 12.80
C PHE A 165 -0.89 39.38 12.72
N GLN A 166 0.29 38.86 13.07
CA GLN A 166 1.55 39.63 13.03
C GLN A 166 1.92 40.15 11.63
N SER A 167 1.47 39.48 10.57
CA SER A 167 1.67 39.93 9.19
C SER A 167 0.77 41.10 8.78
N ASN A 168 -0.32 41.34 9.52
CA ASN A 168 -1.26 42.43 9.27
C ASN A 168 -1.90 42.92 10.60
N PRO A 169 -1.12 43.54 11.49
CA PRO A 169 -1.58 43.96 12.81
C PRO A 169 -2.49 45.19 12.74
N ASP A 170 -3.40 45.31 13.70
CA ASP A 170 -4.17 46.54 13.93
C ASP A 170 -3.60 47.30 15.13
N GLY A 171 -2.79 48.31 14.84
CA GLY A 171 -2.02 49.03 15.85
C GLY A 171 -1.11 48.10 16.66
N ASN A 172 -1.33 48.03 17.98
CA ASN A 172 -0.55 47.18 18.88
C ASN A 172 -1.07 45.73 18.94
N TYR A 173 -2.24 45.45 18.37
CA TYR A 173 -2.87 44.13 18.43
C TYR A 173 -2.38 43.25 17.28
N LYS A 174 -1.74 42.14 17.66
CA LYS A 174 -1.06 41.22 16.73
C LYS A 174 -1.68 39.84 16.73
N PHE A 175 -2.62 39.59 17.65
CA PHE A 175 -3.23 38.29 17.84
C PHE A 175 -4.71 38.46 18.17
N ILE A 176 -5.50 37.44 17.83
CA ILE A 176 -6.91 37.37 18.17
C ILE A 176 -7.14 36.10 18.96
N MET A 177 -7.70 36.23 20.16
CA MET A 177 -8.18 35.10 20.95
C MET A 177 -9.65 34.85 20.65
N VAL A 178 -9.98 33.61 20.31
CA VAL A 178 -11.35 33.17 20.10
C VAL A 178 -11.66 32.09 21.12
N PHE A 179 -12.61 32.36 22.02
CA PHE A 179 -13.24 31.34 22.84
C PHE A 179 -14.52 30.88 22.15
N GLN A 180 -14.65 29.58 21.90
CA GLN A 180 -15.84 28.97 21.29
C GLN A 180 -16.43 27.90 22.22
N ASP A 181 -17.72 28.04 22.55
CA ASP A 181 -18.48 26.97 23.20
C ASP A 181 -18.68 25.79 22.23
N HIS A 182 -18.39 24.57 22.70
CA HIS A 182 -18.36 23.40 21.84
C HIS A 182 -19.76 22.98 21.33
N LEU A 183 -20.81 23.25 22.12
CA LEU A 183 -22.19 22.86 21.80
C LEU A 183 -22.86 23.87 20.88
N THR A 184 -22.96 25.11 21.32
CA THR A 184 -23.68 26.19 20.63
C THR A 184 -22.88 26.85 19.53
N LYS A 185 -21.56 26.64 19.51
CA LYS A 185 -20.60 27.36 18.66
C LYS A 185 -20.57 28.88 18.91
N PHE A 186 -21.13 29.34 20.03
CA PHE A 186 -21.05 30.74 20.44
C PHE A 186 -19.60 31.15 20.64
N CYS A 187 -19.20 32.28 20.06
CA CYS A 187 -17.82 32.75 20.05
C CYS A 187 -17.67 34.08 20.78
N ASN A 188 -16.68 34.19 21.66
CA ASN A 188 -16.19 35.45 22.22
C ASN A 188 -14.80 35.72 21.68
N ILE A 189 -14.59 36.94 21.20
CA ILE A 189 -13.36 37.34 20.53
C ILE A 189 -12.71 38.48 21.31
N LYS A 190 -11.40 38.38 21.56
CA LYS A 190 -10.60 39.42 22.21
C LYS A 190 -9.34 39.68 21.39
N ALA A 191 -9.05 40.95 21.12
CA ALA A 191 -7.79 41.36 20.50
C ALA A 191 -6.67 41.35 21.56
N LEU A 192 -5.52 40.77 21.21
CA LEU A 192 -4.36 40.67 22.09
C LEU A 192 -3.13 41.32 21.45
N THR A 193 -2.29 41.90 22.29
CA THR A 193 -1.00 42.49 21.91
C THR A 193 0.13 41.46 21.94
N SER A 194 0.01 40.43 22.78
CA SER A 194 0.96 39.32 22.90
C SER A 194 0.27 37.95 23.06
N LYS A 195 1.04 36.87 22.87
CA LYS A 195 0.64 35.48 23.16
C LYS A 195 1.02 35.05 24.61
N CYS A 196 1.36 36.00 25.48
CA CYS A 196 1.78 35.70 26.84
C CYS A 196 0.65 35.08 27.65
N ALA A 197 0.97 34.04 28.43
CA ALA A 197 -0.02 33.32 29.24
C ALA A 197 -0.78 34.23 30.21
N SER A 198 -0.13 35.27 30.72
CA SER A 198 -0.76 36.28 31.59
C SER A 198 -1.88 37.04 30.88
N GLU A 199 -1.60 37.62 29.70
CA GLU A 199 -2.59 38.38 28.92
C GLU A 199 -3.75 37.50 28.47
N VAL A 200 -3.46 36.26 28.05
CA VAL A 200 -4.48 35.26 27.71
C VAL A 200 -5.36 34.92 28.92
N ALA A 201 -4.75 34.68 30.09
CA ALA A 201 -5.50 34.37 31.32
C ALA A 201 -6.42 35.52 31.76
N PHE A 202 -5.94 36.77 31.71
CA PHE A 202 -6.77 37.94 32.02
C PHE A 202 -8.00 38.02 31.11
N ASN A 203 -7.81 37.87 29.80
CA ASN A 203 -8.93 37.90 28.86
C ASN A 203 -9.88 36.69 28.99
N LEU A 204 -9.37 35.53 29.44
CA LEU A 204 -10.22 34.37 29.72
C LEU A 204 -11.08 34.56 30.97
N ILE A 205 -10.53 35.19 32.02
CA ILE A 205 -11.30 35.53 33.22
C ILE A 205 -12.48 36.42 32.84
N ASP A 206 -12.26 37.45 32.01
CA ASP A 206 -13.34 38.31 31.48
C ASP A 206 -14.42 37.52 30.73
N ILE A 207 -14.05 36.47 30.00
CA ILE A 207 -15.03 35.65 29.26
C ILE A 207 -15.79 34.75 30.24
N PHE A 208 -15.11 34.20 31.24
CA PHE A 208 -15.74 33.33 32.24
C PHE A 208 -16.67 34.09 33.20
N THR A 209 -16.44 35.39 33.42
CA THR A 209 -17.40 36.22 34.16
C THR A 209 -18.68 36.49 33.37
N ILE A 210 -18.61 36.50 32.03
CA ILE A 210 -19.79 36.67 31.15
C ILE A 210 -20.55 35.35 30.97
N LEU A 211 -19.85 34.23 30.76
CA LEU A 211 -20.45 32.97 30.31
C LEU A 211 -20.46 31.84 31.35
N VAL A 212 -20.00 32.08 32.58
CA VAL A 212 -19.62 31.05 33.56
C VAL A 212 -18.39 30.27 33.07
N ARG A 213 -17.62 29.71 34.01
CA ARG A 213 -16.43 28.90 33.68
C ARG A 213 -16.82 27.53 33.12
N PRO A 214 -16.26 27.09 31.98
CA PRO A 214 -16.52 25.75 31.47
C PRO A 214 -15.87 24.66 32.30
N ILE A 215 -16.45 23.45 32.26
CA ILE A 215 -15.88 22.27 32.97
C ILE A 215 -14.56 21.85 32.31
N TYR A 216 -14.49 21.88 30.98
CA TYR A 216 -13.28 21.61 30.24
C TYR A 216 -12.97 22.76 29.29
N CYS A 217 -11.74 23.28 29.35
CA CYS A 217 -11.26 24.28 28.41
C CYS A 217 -10.04 23.73 27.67
N LYS A 218 -10.12 23.63 26.34
CA LYS A 218 -9.00 23.24 25.50
C LYS A 218 -8.41 24.50 24.87
N VAL A 219 -7.12 24.74 25.08
CA VAL A 219 -6.40 25.83 24.42
C VAL A 219 -5.59 25.26 23.25
N THR A 220 -5.79 25.78 22.05
CA THR A 220 -4.96 25.45 20.88
C THR A 220 -4.15 26.68 20.48
N MET A 221 -2.83 26.51 20.53
CA MET A 221 -1.88 27.48 20.01
C MET A 221 -1.40 26.98 18.65
N VAL A 222 -1.61 27.76 17.60
CA VAL A 222 -0.93 27.50 16.32
C VAL A 222 0.53 27.90 16.52
N GLY A 223 1.36 26.89 16.82
CA GLY A 223 2.76 27.02 17.25
C GLY A 223 2.96 26.46 18.67
N ASN A 224 3.44 25.21 18.76
CA ASN A 224 3.67 24.43 19.98
C ASN A 224 2.46 24.25 20.91
N SER A 225 1.79 23.10 20.75
CA SER A 225 0.78 22.59 21.66
C SER A 225 1.38 22.25 23.04
N GLN A 226 1.09 23.06 24.05
CA GLN A 226 1.16 22.66 25.45
C GLN A 226 -0.26 22.62 26.02
N LEU A 227 -0.66 21.45 26.50
CA LEU A 227 -1.89 21.25 27.28
C LEU A 227 -1.63 21.78 28.70
N TRP A 228 -2.40 22.77 29.14
CA TRP A 228 -2.40 23.23 30.53
C TRP A 228 -3.60 22.64 31.25
N SER A 229 -3.34 21.84 32.28
CA SER A 229 -4.33 21.44 33.29
C SER A 229 -4.00 22.17 34.58
N TYR A 230 -4.91 23.02 35.06
CA TYR A 230 -4.80 23.55 36.41
C TYR A 230 -5.26 22.49 37.43
N PRO A 231 -4.53 22.28 38.54
CA PRO A 231 -5.03 21.51 39.66
C PRO A 231 -6.19 22.25 40.34
N SER A 232 -7.05 21.45 40.97
CA SER A 232 -8.31 21.79 41.63
C SER A 232 -8.24 22.97 42.60
#